data_AF-A0A521BX55-F1
#
_entry.id   AF-A0A521BX55-F1
#
_cell.length_a   1.000
_cell.length_b   1.000
_cell.length_c   1.000
_cell.angle_alpha   90.00
_cell.angle_beta   90.00
_cell.angle_gamma   90.00
#
_symmetry.space_group_name_H-M   'P 1'
#
loop_
_entity.id
_entity.type
_entity.pdbx_description
1 polymer ?
#
loop_
_entity_poly.entity_id
_entity_poly.type
_entity_poly.pdbx_seq_one_letter_code
_entity_poly.pdbx_strand_id
1 'polypeptide(L)'
;MVPMMRLALILALLASPVLADAPLFLLDQTRLPFDLGPGAPQNSPSRQSNSPNAAANSSASAANSSASFSNSPRNPANEKRVIFTSDGEVVGYYVRNDAGTLNLFDLNGKRVLYRPKSGKSLFSGDGRWCGTVADAEAGNFAFGVTRACAGLF
;
A
#
# COMPACT_ATOMS: atom_id res chain seq x y z
N MET A 1 -61.17 2.69 -21.41
CA MET A 1 -59.90 2.77 -22.15
C MET A 1 -59.27 4.13 -21.86
N VAL A 2 -58.23 4.18 -21.03
CA VAL A 2 -57.40 5.36 -20.74
C VAL A 2 -55.96 4.85 -20.70
N PRO A 3 -54.99 5.49 -21.38
CA PRO A 3 -53.73 4.85 -21.75
C PRO A 3 -52.75 4.73 -20.58
N MET A 4 -51.96 3.66 -20.62
CA MET A 4 -50.78 3.42 -19.78
C MET A 4 -49.82 4.61 -19.81
N MET A 5 -49.67 5.31 -18.69
CA MET A 5 -48.52 6.19 -18.45
C MET A 5 -47.45 5.36 -17.70
N ARG A 6 -46.56 4.72 -18.46
CA ARG A 6 -45.37 4.06 -17.91
C ARG A 6 -44.40 5.13 -17.42
N LEU A 7 -44.34 5.32 -16.10
CA LEU A 7 -43.33 6.16 -15.47
C LEU A 7 -41.99 5.42 -15.52
N ALA A 8 -41.15 5.75 -16.50
CA ALA A 8 -39.79 5.23 -16.59
C ALA A 8 -38.90 5.94 -15.56
N LEU A 9 -38.58 5.26 -14.47
CA LEU A 9 -37.61 5.70 -13.47
C LEU A 9 -36.21 5.44 -14.02
N ILE A 10 -35.56 6.47 -14.55
CA ILE A 10 -34.15 6.42 -14.97
C ILE A 10 -33.29 6.42 -13.71
N LEU A 11 -32.81 5.24 -13.33
CA LEU A 11 -31.85 5.05 -12.25
C LEU A 11 -30.46 5.50 -12.75
N ALA A 12 -30.12 6.77 -12.49
CA ALA A 12 -28.77 7.26 -12.69
C ALA A 12 -27.86 6.58 -11.66
N LEU A 13 -27.22 5.48 -12.07
CA LEU A 13 -26.06 4.91 -11.38
C LEU A 13 -24.93 5.93 -11.47
N LEU A 14 -24.90 6.86 -10.51
CA LEU A 14 -23.70 7.61 -10.18
C LEU A 14 -22.71 6.56 -9.67
N ALA A 15 -21.82 6.11 -10.56
CA ALA A 15 -20.60 5.43 -10.15
C ALA A 15 -19.84 6.40 -9.27
N SER A 16 -20.02 6.30 -7.95
CA SER A 16 -19.14 6.95 -7.00
C SER A 16 -17.72 6.57 -7.38
N PRO A 17 -16.78 7.52 -7.54
CA PRO A 17 -15.40 7.15 -7.75
C PRO A 17 -15.02 6.23 -6.59
N VAL A 18 -14.60 5.01 -6.91
CA VAL A 18 -13.82 4.20 -5.98
C VAL A 18 -12.69 5.12 -5.54
N LEU A 19 -12.77 5.59 -4.30
CA LEU A 19 -11.70 6.33 -3.65
C LEU A 19 -10.56 5.33 -3.50
N ALA A 20 -9.77 5.21 -4.55
CA ALA A 20 -8.44 4.61 -4.45
C ALA A 20 -7.69 5.47 -3.43
N ASP A 21 -7.20 4.85 -2.37
CA ASP A 21 -6.90 5.56 -1.13
C ASP A 21 -5.40 5.74 -0.87
N ALA A 22 -4.53 5.13 -1.68
CA ALA A 22 -3.09 5.34 -1.57
C ALA A 22 -2.35 5.59 -2.90
N PRO A 23 -1.97 6.84 -3.24
CA PRO A 23 -1.18 7.12 -4.42
C PRO A 23 0.26 6.60 -4.28
N LEU A 24 0.79 6.07 -5.38
CA LEU A 24 2.17 5.65 -5.59
C LEU A 24 2.85 6.61 -6.56
N PHE A 25 4.01 7.15 -6.17
CA PHE A 25 4.82 8.02 -7.03
C PHE A 25 6.30 7.66 -6.96
N LEU A 26 7.02 7.96 -8.04
CA LEU A 26 8.46 7.78 -8.09
C LEU A 26 9.16 8.89 -7.31
N LEU A 27 10.03 8.50 -6.39
CA LEU A 27 10.90 9.43 -5.68
C LEU A 27 12.03 9.91 -6.59
N ASP A 28 12.18 11.23 -6.62
CA ASP A 28 13.44 11.86 -6.96
C ASP A 28 14.31 11.92 -5.70
N GLN A 29 15.21 10.94 -5.57
CA GLN A 29 16.06 10.80 -4.39
C GLN A 29 17.00 11.99 -4.18
N THR A 30 17.29 12.78 -5.22
CA THR A 30 18.16 13.97 -5.10
C THR A 30 17.49 15.12 -4.36
N ARG A 31 16.15 15.11 -4.29
CA ARG A 31 15.32 16.12 -3.63
C ARG A 31 14.67 15.61 -2.34
N LEU A 32 14.96 14.37 -1.94
CA LEU A 32 14.38 13.78 -0.74
C LEU A 32 15.04 14.40 0.51
N PRO A 33 14.27 14.97 1.45
CA PRO A 33 14.78 15.39 2.74
C PRO A 33 15.53 14.26 3.46
N PHE A 34 16.64 14.60 4.11
CA PHE A 34 17.52 13.61 4.75
C PHE A 34 16.76 12.68 5.72
N ASP A 35 15.84 13.23 6.51
CA ASP A 35 15.06 12.50 7.52
C ASP A 35 14.08 11.48 6.93
N LEU A 36 13.79 11.56 5.62
CA LEU A 36 12.97 10.61 4.87
C LEU A 36 13.79 9.59 4.07
N GLY A 37 15.08 9.87 3.85
CA GLY A 37 15.98 9.01 3.10
C GLY A 37 16.66 7.92 3.95
N PRO A 38 17.32 6.94 3.30
CA PRO A 38 18.02 5.84 3.97
C PRO A 38 19.29 6.29 4.71
N GLY A 39 19.79 7.50 4.44
CA GLY A 39 20.94 8.07 5.13
C GLY A 39 20.65 8.42 6.61
N ALA A 40 19.38 8.61 6.97
CA ALA A 40 19.03 8.85 8.35
C ALA A 40 19.02 7.54 9.18
N PRO A 41 19.63 7.51 10.38
CA PRO A 41 19.81 6.27 11.15
C PRO A 41 18.53 5.45 11.37
N GLN A 42 17.39 6.12 11.58
CA GLN A 42 16.09 5.47 11.79
C GLN A 42 15.57 4.74 10.54
N ASN A 43 15.98 5.17 9.36
CA ASN A 43 15.56 4.64 8.05
C ASN A 43 16.56 3.65 7.46
N SER A 44 17.74 3.50 8.08
CA SER A 44 18.79 2.62 7.57
C SER A 44 18.31 1.16 7.45
N PRO A 45 18.50 0.50 6.30
CA PRO A 45 18.31 -0.94 6.13
C PRO A 45 19.06 -1.81 7.14
N SER A 46 20.24 -1.38 7.57
CA SER A 46 21.07 -2.14 8.50
C SER A 46 20.54 -2.11 9.94
N ARG A 47 19.55 -1.26 10.23
CA ARG A 47 18.92 -1.19 11.56
C ARG A 47 18.08 -2.44 11.80
N GLN A 48 18.33 -3.15 12.90
CA GLN A 48 17.66 -4.42 13.20
C GLN A 48 16.13 -4.35 13.16
N SER A 49 15.52 -3.25 13.63
CA SER A 49 14.06 -3.06 13.59
C SER A 49 13.49 -2.95 12.17
N ASN A 50 14.32 -2.61 11.20
CA ASN A 50 13.96 -2.46 9.79
C ASN A 50 14.23 -3.74 9.00
N SER A 51 15.01 -4.67 9.56
CA SER A 51 15.40 -5.92 8.92
C SER A 51 14.18 -6.74 8.50
N PRO A 52 14.21 -7.39 7.32
CA PRO A 52 13.18 -8.32 6.90
C PRO A 52 13.17 -9.57 7.78
N ASN A 53 14.27 -9.89 8.46
CA ASN A 53 14.37 -11.05 9.33
C ASN A 53 13.86 -10.79 10.76
N ALA A 54 13.50 -9.55 11.09
CA ALA A 54 12.86 -9.25 12.38
C ALA A 54 11.48 -9.93 12.43
N ALA A 55 11.11 -10.49 13.59
CA ALA A 55 9.89 -11.28 13.75
C ALA A 55 8.62 -10.53 13.28
N ALA A 56 8.55 -9.22 13.54
CA ALA A 56 7.42 -8.38 13.13
C ALA A 56 7.36 -8.10 11.61
N ASN A 57 8.49 -8.18 10.90
CA ASN A 57 8.63 -7.81 9.49
C ASN A 57 8.69 -9.03 8.56
N SER A 58 9.08 -10.20 9.07
CA SER A 58 9.35 -11.39 8.26
C SER A 58 8.17 -11.83 7.41
N SER A 59 8.42 -12.09 6.13
CA SER A 59 7.43 -12.67 5.20
C SER A 59 7.09 -14.12 5.53
N ALA A 60 7.95 -14.81 6.30
CA ALA A 60 7.66 -16.15 6.80
C ALA A 60 6.59 -16.14 7.91
N SER A 61 6.31 -14.98 8.51
CA SER A 61 5.23 -14.83 9.49
C SER A 61 3.87 -14.83 8.78
N ALA A 62 2.93 -15.67 9.27
CA ALA A 62 1.56 -15.68 8.77
C ALA A 62 0.90 -14.29 8.85
N ALA A 63 1.23 -13.50 9.89
CA ALA A 63 0.74 -12.13 10.05
C ALA A 63 1.10 -11.19 8.88
N ASN A 64 2.07 -11.58 8.04
CA ASN A 64 2.56 -10.81 6.89
C ASN A 64 2.29 -11.48 5.54
N SER A 65 1.65 -12.66 5.54
CA SER A 65 1.36 -13.43 4.34
C SER A 65 -0.08 -13.18 3.87
N SER A 66 -0.27 -13.04 2.56
CA SER A 66 -1.61 -12.97 1.94
C SER A 66 -2.38 -14.28 1.98
N ALA A 67 -1.73 -15.39 2.34
CA ALA A 67 -2.41 -16.65 2.63
C ALA A 67 -3.31 -16.55 3.87
N SER A 68 -3.01 -15.63 4.78
CA SER A 68 -3.91 -15.28 5.88
C SER A 68 -5.04 -14.38 5.37
N PHE A 69 -6.29 -14.74 5.71
CA PHE A 69 -7.47 -14.05 5.19
C PHE A 69 -7.45 -12.53 5.42
N SER A 70 -6.96 -12.06 6.57
CA SER A 70 -6.81 -10.62 6.86
C SER A 70 -5.98 -9.87 5.82
N ASN A 71 -4.95 -10.50 5.26
CA ASN A 71 -4.05 -9.94 4.25
C ASN A 71 -4.42 -10.34 2.81
N SER A 72 -5.43 -11.19 2.63
CA SER A 72 -5.78 -11.76 1.33
C SER A 72 -6.38 -10.69 0.41
N PRO A 73 -6.11 -10.73 -0.91
CA PRO A 73 -6.81 -9.88 -1.88
C PRO A 73 -8.30 -10.25 -1.99
N ARG A 74 -8.69 -11.45 -1.52
CA ARG A 74 -10.10 -11.91 -1.50
C ARG A 74 -10.89 -11.41 -0.30
N ASN A 75 -10.25 -10.70 0.63
CA ASN A 75 -10.94 -10.11 1.76
C ASN A 75 -11.57 -8.78 1.32
N PRO A 76 -12.91 -8.64 1.37
CA PRO A 76 -13.58 -7.42 0.91
C PRO A 76 -13.14 -6.16 1.66
N ALA A 77 -12.60 -6.29 2.89
CA ALA A 77 -12.03 -5.17 3.62
C ALA A 77 -10.79 -4.55 2.95
N ASN A 78 -10.11 -5.29 2.06
CA ASN A 78 -8.92 -4.84 1.34
C ASN A 78 -9.24 -4.26 -0.04
N GLU A 79 -10.46 -4.45 -0.57
CA GLU A 79 -10.90 -3.87 -1.86
C GLU A 79 -10.86 -2.34 -1.88
N LYS A 80 -10.92 -1.73 -0.69
CA LYS A 80 -10.86 -0.26 -0.52
C LYS A 80 -9.46 0.26 -0.24
N ARG A 81 -8.45 -0.61 -0.09
CA ARG A 81 -7.09 -0.28 0.35
C ARG A 81 -6.09 -0.42 -0.80
N VAL A 82 -6.37 0.27 -1.90
CA VAL A 82 -5.69 0.06 -3.17
C VAL A 82 -4.57 1.08 -3.38
N ILE A 83 -3.50 0.60 -4.00
CA ILE A 83 -2.34 1.39 -4.38
C ILE A 83 -2.47 1.72 -5.86
N PHE A 84 -2.46 3.01 -6.20
CA PHE A 84 -2.65 3.47 -7.57
C PHE A 84 -1.57 4.45 -8.03
N THR A 85 -1.22 4.41 -9.30
CA THR A 85 -0.26 5.31 -9.93
C THR A 85 -0.90 6.66 -10.27
N SER A 86 -0.09 7.65 -10.68
CA SER A 86 -0.58 8.99 -11.03
C SER A 86 -1.56 9.03 -12.21
N ASP A 87 -1.55 8.01 -13.07
CA ASP A 87 -2.49 7.81 -14.18
C ASP A 87 -3.72 6.98 -13.80
N GLY A 88 -3.82 6.55 -12.53
CA GLY A 88 -4.99 5.87 -11.97
C GLY A 88 -4.97 4.34 -12.12
N GLU A 89 -3.88 3.75 -12.60
CA GLU A 89 -3.72 2.30 -12.64
C GLU A 89 -3.58 1.75 -11.22
N VAL A 90 -4.38 0.74 -10.88
CA VAL A 90 -4.28 0.04 -9.60
C VAL A 90 -3.21 -1.04 -9.72
N VAL A 91 -2.15 -0.92 -8.94
CA VAL A 91 -0.96 -1.80 -9.02
C VAL A 91 -0.83 -2.73 -7.81
N GLY A 92 -1.63 -2.53 -6.78
CA GLY A 92 -1.55 -3.33 -5.57
C GLY A 92 -2.52 -2.91 -4.49
N TYR A 93 -2.30 -3.43 -3.29
CA TYR A 93 -3.08 -3.10 -2.11
C TYR A 93 -2.20 -3.12 -0.86
N TYR A 94 -2.67 -2.53 0.23
CA TYR A 94 -1.92 -2.47 1.48
C TYR A 94 -2.74 -2.98 2.67
N VAL A 95 -2.05 -3.60 3.64
CA VAL A 95 -2.67 -4.12 4.86
C VAL A 95 -1.74 -3.93 6.04
N ARG A 96 -2.27 -3.37 7.13
CA ARG A 96 -1.55 -3.28 8.42
C ARG A 96 -1.87 -4.50 9.26
N ASN A 97 -0.85 -5.19 9.76
CA ASN A 97 -1.02 -6.30 10.71
C ASN A 97 -1.17 -5.79 12.17
N ASP A 98 -1.51 -6.68 13.09
CA ASP A 98 -1.73 -6.35 14.51
C ASP A 98 -0.45 -5.88 15.23
N ALA A 99 0.72 -6.31 14.76
CA ALA A 99 2.00 -5.81 15.23
C ALA A 99 2.30 -4.38 14.72
N GLY A 100 1.51 -3.88 13.78
CA GLY A 100 1.58 -2.55 13.17
C GLY A 100 2.48 -2.45 11.94
N THR A 101 3.08 -3.55 11.48
CA THR A 101 3.78 -3.61 10.19
C THR A 101 2.76 -3.38 9.08
N LEU A 102 3.05 -2.46 8.18
CA LEU A 102 2.26 -2.23 6.97
C LEU A 102 2.88 -3.08 5.85
N ASN A 103 2.09 -3.96 5.28
CA ASN A 103 2.45 -4.80 4.14
C ASN A 103 1.85 -4.20 2.87
N LEU A 104 2.64 -4.13 1.80
CA LEU A 104 2.18 -3.75 0.47
C LEU A 104 2.29 -5.00 -0.41
N PHE A 105 1.20 -5.32 -1.09
CA PHE A 105 1.06 -6.48 -1.94
C PHE A 105 0.79 -6.06 -3.38
N ASP A 106 1.25 -6.85 -4.35
CA ASP A 106 0.75 -6.77 -5.72
C ASP A 106 -0.70 -7.28 -5.81
N LEU A 107 -1.32 -7.16 -6.98
CA LEU A 107 -2.71 -7.64 -7.20
C LEU A 107 -2.89 -9.15 -7.01
N ASN A 108 -1.81 -9.93 -7.09
CA ASN A 108 -1.81 -11.37 -6.89
C ASN A 108 -1.63 -11.78 -5.41
N GLY A 109 -1.41 -10.80 -4.52
CA GLY A 109 -1.16 -11.01 -3.11
C GLY A 109 0.29 -11.37 -2.79
N LYS A 110 1.25 -11.18 -3.69
CA LYS A 110 2.68 -11.27 -3.36
C LYS A 110 3.07 -10.02 -2.57
N ARG A 111 3.67 -10.18 -1.39
CA ARG A 111 4.18 -9.03 -0.63
C ARG A 111 5.41 -8.45 -1.31
N VAL A 112 5.30 -7.22 -1.79
CA VAL A 112 6.37 -6.54 -2.53
C VAL A 112 7.22 -5.66 -1.61
N LEU A 113 6.57 -4.95 -0.68
CA LEU A 113 7.21 -4.02 0.25
C LEU A 113 6.57 -4.14 1.65
N TYR A 114 7.27 -3.65 2.67
CA TYR A 114 6.72 -3.45 4.00
C TYR A 114 7.28 -2.19 4.65
N ARG A 115 6.55 -1.66 5.64
CA ARG A 115 7.01 -0.61 6.55
C ARG A 115 6.88 -1.10 8.00
N PRO A 116 7.98 -1.09 8.78
CA PRO A 116 7.94 -1.38 10.21
C PRO A 116 6.94 -0.50 10.97
N LYS A 117 6.51 -0.94 12.16
CA LYS A 117 5.43 -0.34 12.99
C LYS A 117 5.43 1.20 13.09
N SER A 118 6.61 1.80 13.24
CA SER A 118 6.79 3.24 13.52
C SER A 118 7.77 3.93 12.56
N GLY A 119 8.16 3.27 11.47
CA GLY A 119 9.07 3.83 10.48
C GLY A 119 8.34 4.63 9.41
N LYS A 120 9.04 5.56 8.76
CA LYS A 120 8.57 6.19 7.52
C LYS A 120 9.09 5.47 6.28
N SER A 121 10.01 4.52 6.42
CA SER A 121 10.66 3.85 5.29
C SER A 121 9.93 2.59 4.84
N LEU A 122 9.91 2.37 3.54
CA LEU A 122 9.52 1.13 2.88
C LEU A 122 10.76 0.29 2.60
N PHE A 123 10.65 -1.02 2.82
CA PHE A 123 11.70 -1.99 2.56
C PHE A 123 11.15 -3.14 1.71
N SER A 124 11.97 -3.69 0.81
CA SER A 124 11.63 -4.92 0.09
C SER A 124 11.90 -6.16 0.93
N GLY A 125 11.41 -7.32 0.48
CA GLY A 125 11.58 -8.59 1.20
C GLY A 125 13.03 -9.04 1.38
N ASP A 126 13.96 -8.54 0.57
CA ASP A 126 15.41 -8.75 0.69
C ASP A 126 16.11 -7.68 1.56
N GLY A 127 15.35 -6.72 2.11
CA GLY A 127 15.84 -5.70 3.04
C GLY A 127 16.38 -4.43 2.40
N ARG A 128 16.27 -4.23 1.08
CA ARG A 128 16.66 -2.95 0.46
C ARG A 128 15.70 -1.84 0.87
N TRP A 129 16.24 -0.62 1.04
CA TRP A 129 15.39 0.56 1.19
C TRP A 129 14.72 0.87 -0.16
N CYS A 130 13.40 1.01 -0.13
CA CYS A 130 12.59 1.14 -1.34
C CYS A 130 11.82 2.46 -1.43
N GLY A 131 11.84 3.28 -0.40
CA GLY A 131 11.16 4.57 -0.42
C GLY A 131 10.66 5.01 0.95
N THR A 132 9.76 5.98 0.94
CA THR A 132 9.12 6.53 2.13
C THR A 132 7.61 6.47 2.00
N VAL A 133 6.93 6.31 3.12
CA VAL A 133 5.50 6.49 3.27
C VAL A 133 5.23 7.80 4.00
N ALA A 134 4.18 8.50 3.59
CA ALA A 134 3.57 9.56 4.36
C ALA A 134 2.18 9.08 4.80
N ASP A 135 1.83 9.32 6.07
CA ASP A 135 0.44 9.23 6.51
C ASP A 135 -0.34 10.40 5.88
N ALA A 136 -1.49 10.09 5.30
CA ALA A 136 -2.42 11.07 4.74
C ALA A 136 -3.62 11.25 5.69
N GLU A 137 -4.47 12.24 5.40
CA GLU A 137 -5.69 12.47 6.17
C GLU A 137 -6.58 11.20 6.21
N ALA A 138 -7.35 11.06 7.30
CA ALA A 138 -8.24 9.93 7.55
C ALA A 138 -7.58 8.53 7.62
N GLY A 139 -6.26 8.45 7.85
CA GLY A 139 -5.55 7.18 8.05
C GLY A 139 -5.10 6.48 6.76
N ASN A 140 -5.14 7.21 5.65
CA ASN A 140 -4.65 6.78 4.36
C ASN A 140 -3.12 6.93 4.24
N PHE A 141 -2.53 6.45 3.16
CA PHE A 141 -1.08 6.54 2.93
C PHE A 141 -0.76 7.14 1.57
N ALA A 142 0.39 7.78 1.45
CA ALA A 142 1.01 8.08 0.17
C ALA A 142 2.38 7.40 0.10
N PHE A 143 2.67 6.71 -1.00
CA PHE A 143 3.87 5.91 -1.16
C PHE A 143 4.80 6.53 -2.19
N GLY A 144 5.92 7.08 -1.71
CA GLY A 144 7.04 7.44 -2.59
C GLY A 144 7.98 6.25 -2.69
N VAL A 145 8.17 5.69 -3.88
CA VAL A 145 9.08 4.55 -4.10
C VAL A 145 10.23 4.88 -5.04
N THR A 146 11.36 4.21 -4.88
CA THR A 146 12.45 4.28 -5.86
C THR A 146 12.05 3.56 -7.15
N ARG A 147 12.61 3.99 -8.29
CA ARG A 147 12.38 3.34 -9.58
C ARG A 147 12.68 1.84 -9.56
N ALA A 148 13.72 1.43 -8.82
CA ALA A 148 14.11 0.03 -8.70
C ALA A 148 13.09 -0.83 -7.94
N CYS A 149 12.26 -0.23 -7.08
CA CYS A 149 11.24 -0.94 -6.32
C CYS A 149 9.83 -0.77 -6.90
N ALA A 150 9.61 0.23 -7.77
CA ALA A 150 8.33 0.39 -8.46
C ALA A 150 7.99 -0.83 -9.34
N GLY A 151 8.97 -1.42 -10.03
CA GLY A 151 8.77 -2.64 -10.83
C GLY A 151 8.62 -3.93 -10.03
N LEU A 152 8.42 -3.86 -8.71
CA LEU A 152 8.09 -5.03 -7.90
C LEU A 152 6.58 -5.28 -7.85
N PHE A 153 5.77 -4.22 -8.08
CA PHE A 153 4.31 -4.28 -8.18
C PHE A 153 3.88 -4.92 -9.50
#